data_AF-A0A5M7BQQ5-F1
#
_entry.id   AF-A0A5M7BQQ5-F1
#
_cell.length_a   1.000
_cell.length_b   1.000
_cell.length_c   1.000
_cell.angle_alpha   90.00
_cell.angle_beta   90.00
_cell.angle_gamma   90.00
#
_symmetry.space_group_name_H-M   'P 1'
#
loop_
_entity.id
_entity.type
_entity.pdbx_description
1 polymer ?
#
loop_
_entity_poly.entity_id
_entity_poly.type
_entity_poly.pdbx_seq_one_letter_code
_entity_poly.pdbx_strand_id
1 'polypeptide(L)'
;MHALTTAPPPFVEGAEPVMLTIEIGPWRPRQRITTVVETTPVAGLVIGPAARFDDELGQWGFTGTWNLLHAGSGLVVLSLPGIGLARLREVAVLLGQTGIDWTRSQPELATEDVRLARHQVARRAQAAAEQGCPLRLEETSWRQVPPSWAVTVLDGQGQVEDSYTTETSDAADELALLLGDELGLDETSTGDITVGRLTELEWQLHCARTGCGTALTGDDYLLSTPDRSWLIDLAQDEQWRQLDDRRWLCWSCNPQFRATR
;
A
#
# COMPACT_ATOMS: atom_id res chain seq x y z
N MET A 1 -4.25 -37.73 11.26
CA MET A 1 -4.75 -36.68 12.17
C MET A 1 -3.60 -35.74 12.47
N HIS A 2 -3.49 -34.62 11.75
CA HIS A 2 -2.57 -33.53 12.08
C HIS A 2 -3.42 -32.27 12.26
N ALA A 3 -3.36 -31.72 13.48
CA ALA A 3 -3.96 -30.44 13.82
C ALA A 3 -3.18 -29.32 13.12
N LEU A 4 -3.86 -28.53 12.29
CA LEU A 4 -3.34 -27.26 11.80
C LEU A 4 -3.94 -26.15 12.67
N THR A 5 -3.25 -25.91 13.79
CA THR A 5 -3.33 -24.66 14.54
C THR A 5 -2.70 -23.58 13.67
N THR A 6 -3.50 -22.74 13.03
CA THR A 6 -3.01 -21.51 12.39
C THR A 6 -3.31 -20.36 13.34
N ALA A 7 -2.27 -19.92 14.05
CA ALA A 7 -2.31 -18.69 14.82
C ALA A 7 -2.60 -17.51 13.88
N PRO A 8 -3.40 -16.51 14.30
CA PRO A 8 -3.58 -15.29 13.52
C PRO A 8 -2.23 -14.57 13.34
N PRO A 9 -2.04 -13.84 12.23
CA PRO A 9 -0.80 -13.11 11.95
C PRO A 9 -0.53 -12.03 13.02
N PRO A 10 0.73 -11.64 13.23
CA PRO A 10 1.12 -10.73 14.31
C PRO A 10 0.52 -9.34 14.12
N PHE A 11 0.04 -8.78 15.24
CA PHE A 11 -0.45 -7.42 15.38
C PHE A 11 0.66 -6.40 15.09
N VAL A 12 0.27 -5.24 14.55
CA VAL A 12 1.10 -4.03 14.56
C VAL A 12 1.29 -3.61 16.02
N GLU A 13 2.54 -3.58 16.49
CA GLU A 13 2.88 -3.16 17.86
C GLU A 13 2.35 -1.76 18.17
N GLY A 14 1.55 -1.63 19.23
CA GLY A 14 1.22 -0.34 19.86
C GLY A 14 -0.27 0.02 19.95
N ALA A 15 -1.18 -0.69 19.28
CA ALA A 15 -2.63 -0.48 19.46
C ALA A 15 -3.21 -1.55 20.40
N GLU A 16 -3.89 -1.12 21.47
CA GLU A 16 -4.66 -2.05 22.30
C GLU A 16 -5.69 -2.79 21.42
N PRO A 17 -5.80 -4.12 21.52
CA PRO A 17 -6.75 -4.88 20.72
C PRO A 17 -8.18 -4.41 21.03
N VAL A 18 -8.88 -3.90 20.01
CA VAL A 18 -10.28 -3.52 20.16
C VAL A 18 -11.11 -4.80 20.18
N MET A 19 -11.69 -5.10 21.34
CA MET A 19 -12.62 -6.22 21.49
C MET A 19 -14.02 -5.75 21.11
N LEU A 20 -14.62 -6.38 20.10
CA LEU A 20 -15.98 -6.11 19.68
C LEU A 20 -16.89 -7.30 19.99
N THR A 21 -18.06 -7.02 20.56
CA THR A 21 -19.14 -8.01 20.62
C THR A 21 -19.93 -7.98 19.31
N ILE A 22 -19.88 -9.07 18.54
CA ILE A 22 -20.61 -9.25 17.28
C ILE A 22 -21.88 -10.05 17.56
N GLU A 23 -23.01 -9.61 17.00
CA GLU A 23 -24.26 -10.40 16.99
C GLU A 23 -24.42 -11.13 15.65
N ILE A 24 -24.57 -12.47 15.69
CA ILE A 24 -24.70 -13.29 14.47
C ILE A 24 -26.07 -13.99 14.40
N GLY A 25 -26.81 -13.70 13.32
CA GLY A 25 -27.95 -14.49 12.84
C GLY A 25 -29.35 -14.09 13.34
N PRO A 26 -30.40 -14.16 12.49
CA PRO A 26 -31.80 -13.96 12.91
C PRO A 26 -32.53 -15.24 13.38
N TRP A 27 -31.93 -16.43 13.24
CA TRP A 27 -32.63 -17.73 13.35
C TRP A 27 -32.23 -18.61 14.56
N ARG A 28 -31.27 -18.19 15.38
CA ARG A 28 -30.96 -18.79 16.70
C ARG A 28 -31.06 -17.68 17.75
N PRO A 29 -31.22 -17.97 19.06
CA PRO A 29 -31.10 -16.93 20.09
C PRO A 29 -29.82 -16.13 19.84
N ARG A 30 -29.92 -14.79 19.82
CA ARG A 30 -28.79 -13.89 19.52
C ARG A 30 -27.59 -14.27 20.36
N GLN A 31 -26.60 -14.89 19.75
CA GLN A 31 -25.36 -15.26 20.42
C GLN A 31 -24.34 -14.17 20.19
N ARG A 32 -23.70 -13.77 21.29
CA ARG A 32 -22.69 -12.72 21.35
C ARG A 32 -21.32 -13.37 21.26
N ILE A 33 -20.53 -12.95 20.29
CA ILE A 33 -19.13 -13.38 20.15
C ILE A 33 -18.26 -12.16 20.40
N THR A 34 -17.32 -12.26 21.33
CA THR A 34 -16.29 -11.25 21.49
C THR A 34 -15.10 -11.63 20.62
N THR A 35 -14.70 -10.76 19.69
CA THR A 35 -13.54 -10.99 18.83
C THR A 35 -12.66 -9.75 18.76
N VAL A 36 -11.41 -9.93 18.34
CA VAL A 36 -10.53 -8.81 18.05
C VAL A 36 -10.86 -8.26 16.68
N VAL A 37 -11.04 -6.95 16.60
CA VAL A 37 -11.30 -6.25 15.35
C VAL A 37 -10.19 -5.25 15.04
N GLU A 38 -9.99 -5.00 13.75
CA GLU A 38 -9.12 -3.94 13.26
C GLU A 38 -9.95 -2.65 13.08
N THR A 39 -9.46 -1.53 13.61
CA THR A 39 -10.07 -0.22 13.38
C THR A 39 -9.82 0.26 11.95
N THR A 40 -10.78 1.00 11.40
CA THR A 40 -10.61 1.63 10.09
C THR A 40 -10.47 3.14 10.23
N PRO A 41 -9.97 3.86 9.21
CA PRO A 41 -9.96 5.32 9.20
C PRO A 41 -11.37 5.95 9.20
N VAL A 42 -12.43 5.17 9.02
CA VAL A 42 -13.81 5.64 8.98
C VAL A 42 -14.49 5.33 10.31
N ALA A 43 -14.83 6.38 11.07
CA ALA A 43 -15.50 6.25 12.35
C ALA A 43 -16.80 5.43 12.22
N GLY A 44 -17.00 4.48 13.14
CA GLY A 44 -18.15 3.58 13.13
C GLY A 44 -17.98 2.31 12.28
N LEU A 45 -16.88 2.16 11.55
CA LEU A 45 -16.55 0.94 10.79
C LEU A 45 -15.30 0.25 11.35
N VAL A 46 -15.41 -1.06 11.53
CA VAL A 46 -14.30 -1.95 11.94
C VAL A 46 -14.25 -3.18 11.05
N ILE A 47 -13.08 -3.80 10.92
CA ILE A 47 -12.90 -5.05 10.18
C ILE A 47 -12.77 -6.19 11.18
N GLY A 48 -13.63 -7.20 11.07
CA GLY A 48 -13.61 -8.37 11.94
C GLY A 48 -13.54 -9.67 11.15
N PRO A 49 -13.04 -10.75 11.78
CA PRO A 49 -13.09 -12.08 11.18
C PRO A 49 -14.55 -12.50 10.95
N ALA A 50 -14.84 -13.06 9.78
CA ALA A 50 -16.09 -13.76 9.58
C ALA A 50 -16.02 -15.08 10.36
N ALA A 51 -16.89 -15.22 11.36
CA ALA A 51 -16.97 -16.39 12.20
C ALA A 51 -18.17 -17.26 11.80
N ARG A 52 -17.98 -18.59 11.85
CA ARG A 52 -19.05 -19.57 11.71
C ARG A 52 -19.03 -20.49 12.92
N PHE A 53 -20.23 -20.83 13.42
CA PHE A 53 -20.35 -21.81 14.48
C PHE A 53 -20.14 -23.21 13.89
N ASP A 54 -19.18 -23.92 14.48
CA ASP A 54 -18.97 -25.33 14.24
C ASP A 54 -19.88 -26.12 15.19
N ASP A 55 -20.95 -26.70 14.66
CA ASP A 55 -21.91 -27.47 15.46
C ASP A 55 -21.28 -28.76 16.03
N GLU A 56 -20.24 -29.32 15.40
CA GLU A 56 -19.57 -30.54 15.87
C GLU A 56 -18.64 -30.23 17.05
N LEU A 57 -17.91 -29.12 16.96
CA LEU A 57 -16.97 -28.70 18.00
C LEU A 57 -17.61 -27.79 19.06
N GLY A 58 -18.86 -27.36 18.84
CA GLY A 58 -19.59 -26.47 19.75
C GLY A 58 -18.93 -25.10 19.94
N GLN A 59 -18.13 -24.64 18.96
CA GLN A 59 -17.31 -23.43 19.07
C GLN A 59 -17.37 -22.58 17.80
N TRP A 60 -17.06 -21.29 17.95
CA TRP A 60 -16.95 -20.37 16.81
C TRP A 60 -15.56 -20.43 16.19
N GLY A 61 -15.51 -20.67 14.89
CA GLY A 61 -14.26 -20.71 14.11
C GLY A 61 -14.18 -19.57 13.11
N PHE A 62 -12.96 -19.10 12.86
CA PHE A 62 -12.67 -18.21 11.74
C PHE A 62 -12.89 -18.94 10.41
N THR A 63 -13.62 -18.31 9.50
CA THR A 63 -13.95 -18.91 8.19
C THR A 63 -12.87 -18.70 7.12
N GLY A 64 -11.77 -18.02 7.45
CA GLY A 64 -10.77 -17.61 6.45
C GLY A 64 -11.13 -16.31 5.72
N THR A 65 -12.25 -15.66 6.06
CA THR A 65 -12.73 -14.44 5.40
C THR A 65 -12.96 -13.31 6.38
N TRP A 66 -12.93 -12.07 5.90
CA TRP A 66 -13.08 -10.87 6.71
C TRP A 66 -14.37 -10.13 6.36
N ASN A 67 -15.00 -9.54 7.37
CA ASN A 67 -16.20 -8.74 7.23
C ASN A 67 -15.95 -7.31 7.68
N LEU A 68 -16.59 -6.37 7.00
CA LEU A 68 -16.73 -5.01 7.49
C LEU A 68 -17.96 -4.94 8.39
N LEU A 69 -17.76 -4.47 9.61
CA LEU A 69 -18.75 -4.46 10.68
C LEU A 69 -19.03 -3.03 11.13
N HIS A 70 -20.25 -2.80 11.60
CA HIS A 70 -20.63 -1.58 12.28
C HIS A 70 -20.15 -1.65 13.73
N ALA A 71 -19.32 -0.70 14.16
CA ALA A 71 -18.70 -0.71 15.47
C ALA A 71 -19.72 -0.66 16.62
N GLY A 72 -20.78 0.15 16.47
CA GLY A 72 -21.76 0.33 17.54
C GLY A 72 -22.66 -0.88 17.78
N SER A 73 -22.90 -1.71 16.76
CA SER A 73 -23.87 -2.82 16.84
C SER A 73 -23.29 -4.21 16.53
N GLY A 74 -22.04 -4.28 16.07
CA GLY A 74 -21.42 -5.52 15.61
C GLY A 74 -22.04 -6.13 14.35
N LEU A 75 -22.96 -5.43 13.68
CA LEU A 75 -23.64 -5.98 12.50
C LEU A 75 -22.75 -5.91 11.26
N VAL A 76 -22.90 -6.91 10.40
CA VAL A 76 -22.19 -6.95 9.12
C VAL A 76 -22.71 -5.84 8.20
N VAL A 77 -21.86 -4.85 7.96
CA VAL A 77 -22.09 -3.80 6.97
C VAL A 77 -21.80 -4.36 5.59
N LEU A 78 -20.72 -5.10 5.43
CA LEU A 78 -20.35 -5.64 4.12
C LEU A 78 -19.55 -6.93 4.29
N SER A 79 -20.01 -7.99 3.61
CA SER A 79 -19.30 -9.26 3.52
C SER A 79 -19.09 -9.56 2.04
N LEU A 80 -17.83 -9.73 1.65
CA LEU A 80 -17.46 -10.06 0.28
C LEU A 80 -16.61 -11.32 0.30
N PRO A 81 -17.18 -12.48 -0.08
CA PRO A 81 -16.43 -13.71 -0.20
C PRO A 81 -15.21 -13.54 -1.12
N GLY A 82 -14.06 -14.11 -0.73
CA GLY A 82 -12.82 -14.04 -1.52
C GLY A 82 -12.09 -12.70 -1.47
N ILE A 83 -12.57 -11.73 -0.67
CA ILE A 83 -11.90 -10.45 -0.49
C ILE A 83 -10.93 -10.50 0.69
N GLY A 84 -9.64 -10.32 0.40
CA GLY A 84 -8.60 -10.20 1.41
C GLY A 84 -8.68 -8.91 2.23
N LEU A 85 -8.00 -8.91 3.38
CA LEU A 85 -8.00 -7.83 4.36
C LEU A 85 -7.62 -6.46 3.76
N ALA A 86 -6.57 -6.40 2.94
CA ALA A 86 -6.10 -5.15 2.32
C ALA A 86 -7.20 -4.46 1.48
N ARG A 87 -7.96 -5.26 0.73
CA ARG A 87 -9.04 -4.78 -0.12
C ARG A 87 -10.25 -4.35 0.71
N LEU A 88 -10.51 -5.01 1.84
CA LEU A 88 -11.56 -4.62 2.77
C LEU A 88 -11.25 -3.28 3.47
N ARG A 89 -9.97 -2.96 3.74
CA ARG A 89 -9.53 -1.63 4.20
C ARG A 89 -9.88 -0.53 3.19
N GLU A 90 -9.68 -0.78 1.90
CA GLU A 90 -10.06 0.17 0.84
C GLU A 90 -11.58 0.32 0.71
N VAL A 91 -12.33 -0.77 0.88
CA VAL A 91 -13.80 -0.75 0.94
C VAL A 91 -14.30 0.14 2.07
N ALA A 92 -13.68 0.07 3.26
CA ALA A 92 -14.04 0.93 4.38
C ALA A 92 -13.89 2.41 4.02
N VAL A 93 -12.76 2.78 3.42
CA VAL A 93 -12.52 4.18 2.98
C VAL A 93 -13.54 4.62 1.93
N LEU A 94 -13.85 3.78 0.93
CA LEU A 94 -14.87 4.10 -0.06
C LEU A 94 -16.25 4.31 0.57
N LEU A 95 -16.62 3.53 1.58
CA LEU A 95 -17.85 3.73 2.32
C LEU A 95 -17.84 5.06 3.09
N GLY A 96 -16.69 5.46 3.65
CA GLY A 96 -16.54 6.79 4.26
C GLY A 96 -16.72 7.95 3.28
N GLN A 97 -16.38 7.74 2.01
CA GLN A 97 -16.54 8.76 0.95
C GLN A 97 -17.98 8.93 0.46
N THR A 98 -18.91 8.07 0.90
CA THR A 98 -20.33 8.17 0.50
C THR A 98 -21.09 9.28 1.22
N GLY A 99 -20.47 9.95 2.21
CA GLY A 99 -21.11 10.98 3.04
C GLY A 99 -22.04 10.42 4.11
N ILE A 100 -22.14 9.09 4.24
CA ILE A 100 -22.88 8.43 5.32
C ILE A 100 -22.08 8.53 6.61
N ASP A 101 -22.73 9.01 7.66
CA ASP A 101 -22.21 8.95 9.02
C ASP A 101 -22.44 7.55 9.60
N TRP A 102 -21.38 6.75 9.57
CA TRP A 102 -21.37 5.36 10.04
C TRP A 102 -21.34 5.21 11.56
N THR A 103 -21.31 6.31 12.33
CA THR A 103 -21.41 6.26 13.81
C THR A 103 -22.85 6.21 14.31
N ARG A 104 -23.82 6.41 13.41
CA ARG A 104 -25.25 6.38 13.70
C ARG A 104 -25.74 5.01 14.13
N SER A 105 -26.87 4.99 14.82
CA SER A 105 -27.48 3.75 15.27
C SER A 105 -27.97 2.87 14.10
N GLN A 106 -28.10 1.55 14.33
CA GLN A 106 -28.58 0.64 13.29
C GLN A 106 -29.94 1.08 12.68
N PRO A 107 -30.96 1.51 13.45
CA PRO A 107 -32.22 1.97 12.87
C PRO A 107 -32.06 3.15 11.90
N GLU A 108 -31.15 4.07 12.20
CA GLU A 108 -30.85 5.24 11.36
C GLU A 108 -30.07 4.87 10.09
N LEU A 109 -29.28 3.79 10.15
CA LEU A 109 -28.57 3.22 9.01
C LEU A 109 -29.44 2.28 8.16
N ALA A 110 -30.68 1.98 8.58
CA ALA A 110 -31.61 1.09 7.87
C ALA A 110 -32.41 1.83 6.77
N THR A 111 -31.75 2.71 6.01
CA THR A 111 -32.36 3.51 4.95
C THR A 111 -32.01 2.99 3.56
N GLU A 112 -32.79 3.39 2.56
CA GLU A 112 -32.55 3.03 1.16
C GLU A 112 -31.21 3.55 0.64
N ASP A 113 -30.86 4.80 0.98
CA ASP A 113 -29.63 5.44 0.52
C ASP A 113 -28.39 4.70 1.03
N VAL A 114 -28.40 4.26 2.30
CA VAL A 114 -27.32 3.45 2.88
C VAL A 114 -27.21 2.10 2.17
N ARG A 115 -28.34 1.46 1.86
CA ARG A 115 -28.36 0.21 1.11
C ARG A 115 -27.78 0.38 -0.30
N LEU A 116 -28.17 1.44 -1.01
CA LEU A 116 -27.70 1.74 -2.36
C LEU A 116 -26.19 2.01 -2.37
N ALA A 117 -25.70 2.83 -1.43
CA ALA A 117 -24.28 3.13 -1.27
C ALA A 117 -23.45 1.86 -1.02
N ARG A 118 -23.90 0.99 -0.10
CA ARG A 118 -23.28 -0.31 0.17
C ARG A 118 -23.21 -1.17 -1.09
N HIS A 119 -24.31 -1.25 -1.84
CA HIS A 119 -24.36 -2.04 -3.07
C HIS A 119 -23.42 -1.51 -4.15
N GLN A 120 -23.36 -0.19 -4.35
CA GLN A 120 -22.43 0.44 -5.29
C GLN A 120 -20.97 0.15 -4.93
N VAL A 121 -20.61 0.31 -3.65
CA VAL A 121 -19.24 0.01 -3.20
C VAL A 121 -18.93 -1.49 -3.33
N ALA A 122 -19.86 -2.37 -2.96
CA ALA A 122 -19.69 -3.81 -3.11
C ALA A 122 -19.42 -4.21 -4.57
N ARG A 123 -20.19 -3.67 -5.53
CA ARG A 123 -19.99 -3.92 -6.95
C ARG A 123 -18.61 -3.46 -7.44
N ARG A 124 -18.17 -2.26 -7.02
CA ARG A 124 -16.84 -1.75 -7.37
C ARG A 124 -15.73 -2.63 -6.78
N ALA A 125 -15.91 -3.06 -5.53
CA ALA A 125 -14.95 -3.92 -4.84
C ALA A 125 -14.78 -5.27 -5.51
N GLN A 126 -15.89 -5.89 -5.90
CA GLN A 126 -15.91 -7.17 -6.58
C GLN A 126 -15.29 -7.07 -7.98
N ALA A 127 -15.63 -6.05 -8.76
CA ALA A 127 -15.02 -5.81 -10.07
C ALA A 127 -13.50 -5.64 -9.97
N ALA A 128 -13.02 -4.87 -9.00
CA ALA A 128 -11.59 -4.72 -8.76
C ALA A 128 -10.93 -6.04 -8.32
N ALA A 129 -11.66 -6.91 -7.62
CA ALA A 129 -11.16 -8.20 -7.16
C ALA A 129 -10.99 -9.19 -8.31
N GLU A 130 -11.98 -9.24 -9.19
CA GLU A 130 -11.93 -10.02 -10.42
C GLU A 130 -10.76 -9.58 -11.32
N GLN A 131 -10.48 -8.28 -11.37
CA GLN A 131 -9.33 -7.71 -12.10
C GLN A 131 -8.00 -7.84 -11.34
N GLY A 132 -8.03 -8.24 -10.07
CA GLY A 132 -6.85 -8.33 -9.21
C GLY A 132 -6.12 -7.00 -9.03
N CYS A 133 -6.84 -5.87 -8.95
CA CYS A 133 -6.29 -4.52 -8.79
C CYS A 133 -6.84 -3.84 -7.52
N PRO A 134 -6.14 -2.86 -6.93
CA PRO A 134 -6.69 -1.98 -5.90
C PRO A 134 -7.99 -1.29 -6.34
N LEU A 135 -8.89 -1.01 -5.40
CA LEU A 135 -10.09 -0.21 -5.65
C LEU A 135 -9.74 1.28 -5.82
N ARG A 136 -8.68 1.72 -5.14
CA ARG A 136 -8.19 3.09 -5.16
C ARG A 136 -6.84 3.12 -5.86
N LEU A 137 -6.87 3.58 -7.09
CA LEU A 137 -5.71 3.71 -7.94
C LEU A 137 -5.41 5.19 -8.17
N GLU A 138 -4.13 5.53 -8.16
CA GLU A 138 -3.63 6.77 -8.75
C GLU A 138 -3.95 6.81 -10.24
N GLU A 139 -4.07 8.03 -10.79
CA GLU A 139 -4.36 8.20 -12.21
C GLU A 139 -3.26 7.60 -13.10
N THR A 140 -2.01 7.71 -12.66
CA THR A 140 -0.85 7.11 -13.33
C THR A 140 0.27 6.84 -12.35
N SER A 141 1.04 5.78 -12.63
CA SER A 141 2.31 5.48 -11.94
C SER A 141 3.45 6.39 -12.37
N TRP A 142 3.34 7.05 -13.53
CA TRP A 142 4.44 7.82 -14.10
C TRP A 142 4.46 9.25 -13.55
N ARG A 143 5.58 9.65 -12.95
CA ARG A 143 5.80 11.03 -12.49
C ARG A 143 7.07 11.60 -13.10
N GLN A 144 7.00 12.83 -13.58
CA GLN A 144 8.21 13.59 -13.86
C GLN A 144 8.70 14.20 -12.56
N VAL A 145 9.99 14.07 -12.30
CA VAL A 145 10.66 14.69 -11.17
C VAL A 145 11.71 15.69 -11.64
N PRO A 146 12.07 16.67 -10.79
CA PRO A 146 13.14 17.60 -11.12
C PRO A 146 14.46 16.86 -11.38
N PRO A 147 15.38 17.46 -12.15
CA PRO A 147 16.68 16.83 -12.41
C PRO A 147 17.48 16.63 -11.12
N SER A 148 18.18 15.50 -11.05
CA SER A 148 19.11 15.13 -9.96
C SER A 148 20.34 16.04 -9.92
N TRP A 149 21.07 15.96 -8.81
CA TRP A 149 22.36 16.59 -8.62
C TRP A 149 23.47 15.61 -8.99
N ALA A 150 24.38 16.03 -9.84
CA ALA A 150 25.57 15.28 -10.21
C ALA A 150 26.76 15.72 -9.35
N VAL A 151 27.51 14.73 -8.86
CA VAL A 151 28.81 14.89 -8.22
C VAL A 151 29.84 14.28 -9.15
N THR A 152 30.68 15.11 -9.76
CA THR A 152 31.60 14.70 -10.82
C THR A 152 33.04 14.86 -10.35
N VAL A 153 33.79 13.76 -10.37
CA VAL A 153 35.22 13.71 -10.05
C VAL A 153 36.02 13.99 -11.32
N LEU A 154 36.91 14.96 -11.24
CA LEU A 154 37.78 15.40 -12.32
C LEU A 154 39.22 14.99 -12.04
N ASP A 155 39.92 14.54 -13.07
CA ASP A 155 41.35 14.26 -13.00
C ASP A 155 42.20 15.53 -12.99
N GLY A 156 43.52 15.36 -12.90
CA GLY A 156 44.50 16.46 -12.93
C GLY A 156 44.51 17.32 -14.20
N GLN A 157 43.75 16.95 -15.22
CA GLN A 157 43.61 17.64 -16.50
C GLN A 157 42.19 18.21 -16.70
N GLY A 158 41.34 18.12 -15.68
CA GLY A 158 39.94 18.56 -15.72
C GLY A 158 39.04 17.65 -16.57
N GLN A 159 39.45 16.41 -16.85
CA GLN A 159 38.62 15.42 -17.51
C GLN A 159 37.79 14.65 -16.48
N VAL A 160 36.56 14.27 -16.86
CA VAL A 160 35.69 13.47 -15.99
C VAL A 160 36.29 12.07 -15.82
N GLU A 161 36.67 11.74 -14.59
CA GLU A 161 37.09 10.41 -14.18
C GLU A 161 35.89 9.57 -13.77
N ASP A 162 35.01 10.14 -12.94
CA ASP A 162 33.81 9.47 -12.44
C ASP A 162 32.66 10.46 -12.18
N SER A 163 31.42 9.96 -12.13
CA SER A 163 30.27 10.80 -11.79
C SER A 163 29.13 10.01 -11.17
N TYR A 164 28.55 10.61 -10.14
CA TYR A 164 27.49 10.07 -9.32
C TYR A 164 26.26 10.99 -9.35
N THR A 165 25.08 10.48 -9.04
CA THR A 165 23.85 11.26 -8.97
C THR A 165 23.16 11.14 -7.62
N THR A 166 22.55 12.23 -7.15
CA THR A 166 21.79 12.27 -5.90
C THR A 166 20.52 13.12 -6.04
N GLU A 167 19.52 12.85 -5.21
CA GLU A 167 18.21 13.52 -5.31
C GLU A 167 18.22 14.97 -4.78
N THR A 168 19.16 15.34 -3.91
CA THR A 168 19.16 16.62 -3.18
C THR A 168 20.54 17.28 -3.16
N SER A 169 20.57 18.61 -3.03
CA SER A 169 21.83 19.38 -2.96
C SER A 169 22.64 18.97 -1.73
N ASP A 170 21.99 18.81 -0.57
CA ASP A 170 22.65 18.44 0.68
C ASP A 170 23.33 17.06 0.56
N ALA A 171 22.65 16.08 -0.04
CA ALA A 171 23.23 14.76 -0.31
C ALA A 171 24.39 14.83 -1.31
N ALA A 172 24.31 15.71 -2.31
CA ALA A 172 25.40 15.94 -3.26
C ALA A 172 26.63 16.55 -2.59
N ASP A 173 26.43 17.53 -1.69
CA ASP A 173 27.50 18.17 -0.93
C ASP A 173 28.15 17.18 0.05
N GLU A 174 27.34 16.37 0.76
CA GLU A 174 27.84 15.31 1.64
C GLU A 174 28.65 14.25 0.87
N LEU A 175 28.17 13.82 -0.29
CA LEU A 175 28.87 12.87 -1.15
C LEU A 175 30.17 13.46 -1.70
N ALA A 176 30.18 14.73 -2.10
CA ALA A 176 31.38 15.41 -2.57
C ALA A 176 32.48 15.46 -1.48
N LEU A 177 32.10 15.74 -0.23
CA LEU A 177 33.03 15.70 0.90
C LEU A 177 33.57 14.29 1.15
N LEU A 178 32.69 13.28 1.14
CA LEU A 178 33.08 11.87 1.32
C LEU A 178 34.08 11.42 0.24
N LEU A 179 33.78 11.69 -1.02
CA LEU A 179 34.65 11.34 -2.15
C LEU A 179 35.99 12.10 -2.07
N GLY A 180 35.97 13.37 -1.65
CA GLY A 180 37.18 14.15 -1.44
C GLY A 180 38.12 13.52 -0.40
N ASP A 181 37.56 13.07 0.73
CA ASP A 181 38.31 12.38 1.78
C ASP A 181 38.82 11.01 1.32
N GLU A 182 37.99 10.21 0.65
CA GLU A 182 38.33 8.85 0.20
C GLU A 182 39.40 8.84 -0.90
N LEU A 183 39.33 9.79 -1.83
CA LEU A 183 40.28 9.93 -2.94
C LEU A 183 41.56 10.67 -2.51
N GLY A 184 41.62 11.17 -1.27
CA GLY A 184 42.77 11.92 -0.76
C GLY A 184 43.01 13.21 -1.53
N LEU A 185 41.92 13.88 -1.95
CA LEU A 185 41.98 15.15 -2.65
C LEU A 185 42.28 16.26 -1.63
N ASP A 186 43.55 16.38 -1.26
CA ASP A 186 44.07 17.48 -0.43
C ASP A 186 44.46 18.70 -1.28
N GLU A 187 44.89 19.79 -0.63
CA GLU A 187 45.35 21.03 -1.30
C GLU A 187 46.51 20.81 -2.30
N THR A 188 47.15 19.63 -2.29
CA THR A 188 48.26 19.28 -3.19
C THR A 188 47.85 18.35 -4.34
N SER A 189 46.63 17.81 -4.28
CA SER A 189 46.06 17.01 -5.37
C SER A 189 45.72 17.88 -6.58
N THR A 190 45.83 17.31 -7.78
CA THR A 190 45.45 17.99 -9.02
C THR A 190 44.01 17.72 -9.44
N GLY A 191 43.36 16.72 -8.84
CA GLY A 191 41.95 16.39 -9.10
C GLY A 191 41.01 17.37 -8.42
N ASP A 192 39.78 17.45 -8.91
CA ASP A 192 38.74 18.36 -8.39
C ASP A 192 37.39 17.64 -8.33
N ILE A 193 36.47 18.10 -7.49
CA ILE A 193 35.10 17.59 -7.42
C ILE A 193 34.15 18.74 -7.70
N THR A 194 33.27 18.54 -8.66
CA THR A 194 32.23 19.51 -9.00
C THR A 194 30.85 18.99 -8.64
N VAL A 195 30.03 19.87 -8.07
CA VAL A 195 28.62 19.61 -7.77
C VAL A 195 27.78 20.49 -8.67
N GLY A 196 26.84 19.88 -9.39
CA GLY A 196 25.99 20.59 -10.34
C GLY A 196 24.65 19.92 -10.51
N ARG A 197 23.64 20.68 -10.93
CA ARG A 197 22.33 20.10 -11.24
C ARG A 197 22.30 19.64 -12.69
N LEU A 198 21.78 18.44 -12.94
CA LEU A 198 21.46 17.98 -14.28
C LEU A 198 20.39 18.87 -14.92
N THR A 199 20.28 18.80 -16.24
CA THR A 199 19.38 19.68 -17.01
C THR A 199 18.11 18.99 -17.47
N GLU A 200 18.10 17.67 -17.55
CA GLU A 200 16.99 16.88 -18.08
C GLU A 200 16.04 16.44 -16.97
N LEU A 201 14.73 16.52 -17.25
CA LEU A 201 13.72 15.98 -16.35
C LEU A 201 13.82 14.46 -16.31
N GLU A 202 13.66 13.92 -15.11
CA GLU A 202 13.70 12.48 -14.87
C GLU A 202 12.28 11.92 -14.74
N TRP A 203 12.15 10.63 -15.03
CA TRP A 203 10.94 9.87 -14.75
C TRP A 203 11.13 9.04 -13.48
N GLN A 204 10.03 8.87 -12.75
CA GLN A 204 9.91 7.88 -11.68
C GLN A 204 8.66 7.03 -11.91
N LEU A 205 8.75 5.76 -11.54
CA LEU A 205 7.61 4.84 -11.54
C LEU A 205 7.13 4.60 -10.11
N HIS A 206 5.95 5.14 -9.78
CA HIS A 206 5.32 5.05 -8.48
C HIS A 206 4.29 3.92 -8.43
N CYS A 207 4.15 3.28 -7.28
CA CYS A 207 3.07 2.32 -7.08
C CYS A 207 1.71 2.99 -7.26
N ALA A 208 0.86 2.44 -8.12
CA ALA A 208 -0.47 2.96 -8.41
C ALA A 208 -1.44 2.84 -7.23
N ARG A 209 -1.10 2.10 -6.16
CA ARG A 209 -1.93 2.02 -4.97
C ARG A 209 -1.88 3.36 -4.22
N THR A 210 -3.03 4.00 -4.05
CA THR A 210 -3.11 5.26 -3.30
C THR A 210 -2.53 5.12 -1.89
N GLY A 211 -1.62 6.04 -1.52
CA GLY A 211 -0.94 6.05 -0.24
C GLY A 211 0.28 5.12 -0.13
N CYS A 212 0.61 4.36 -1.18
CA CYS A 212 1.89 3.67 -1.25
C CYS A 212 2.97 4.65 -1.71
N GLY A 213 3.99 4.87 -0.88
CA GLY A 213 5.13 5.74 -1.20
C GLY A 213 6.26 5.06 -1.97
N THR A 214 6.12 3.78 -2.32
CA THR A 214 7.16 3.06 -3.05
C THR A 214 7.28 3.60 -4.48
N ALA A 215 8.47 4.04 -4.83
CA ALA A 215 8.84 4.51 -6.14
C ALA A 215 10.10 3.76 -6.62
N LEU A 216 10.17 3.50 -7.93
CA LEU A 216 11.42 3.21 -8.60
C LEU A 216 12.00 4.50 -9.14
N THR A 217 13.25 4.73 -8.77
CA THR A 217 14.12 5.78 -9.27
C THR A 217 15.18 5.16 -10.17
N GLY A 218 15.96 5.99 -10.85
CA GLY A 218 17.22 5.56 -11.46
C GLY A 218 18.10 4.86 -10.42
N ASP A 219 18.97 3.95 -10.87
CA ASP A 219 20.04 3.44 -10.03
C ASP A 219 20.99 4.60 -9.73
N ASP A 220 21.33 4.82 -8.46
CA ASP A 220 22.05 6.01 -7.96
C ASP A 220 23.47 6.16 -8.57
N TYR A 221 23.93 5.13 -9.29
CA TYR A 221 25.29 4.97 -9.81
C TYR A 221 25.42 5.06 -11.34
N LEU A 222 24.35 5.35 -12.09
CA LEU A 222 24.42 5.44 -13.55
C LEU A 222 24.00 6.82 -14.08
N LEU A 223 24.92 7.48 -14.80
CA LEU A 223 24.75 8.78 -15.46
C LEU A 223 23.61 8.87 -16.49
N SER A 224 22.99 7.76 -16.89
CA SER A 224 21.90 7.79 -17.85
C SER A 224 20.61 8.17 -17.14
N THR A 225 20.04 9.33 -17.51
CA THR A 225 18.70 9.76 -17.09
C THR A 225 17.73 8.60 -17.32
N PRO A 226 17.11 8.01 -16.27
CA PRO A 226 16.25 6.85 -16.44
C PRO A 226 15.07 7.22 -17.32
N ASP A 227 15.03 6.63 -18.51
CA ASP A 227 13.87 6.75 -19.38
C ASP A 227 12.78 5.75 -18.93
N ARG A 228 11.58 5.89 -19.49
CA ARG A 228 10.46 5.01 -19.13
C ARG A 228 10.71 3.56 -19.49
N SER A 229 11.51 3.27 -20.52
CA SER A 229 11.78 1.90 -20.97
C SER A 229 12.66 1.19 -19.95
N TRP A 230 13.73 1.86 -19.51
CA TRP A 230 14.60 1.36 -18.45
C TRP A 230 13.84 1.12 -17.15
N LEU A 231 12.96 2.05 -16.74
CA LEU A 231 12.11 1.87 -15.55
C LEU A 231 11.13 0.69 -15.68
N ILE A 232 10.66 0.38 -16.89
CA ILE A 232 9.82 -0.81 -17.13
C ILE A 232 10.63 -2.08 -16.92
N ASP A 233 11.85 -2.14 -17.44
CA ASP A 233 12.72 -3.30 -17.31
C ASP A 233 13.08 -3.53 -15.83
N LEU A 234 13.48 -2.47 -15.12
CA LEU A 234 13.73 -2.54 -13.67
C LEU A 234 12.47 -2.98 -12.89
N ALA A 235 11.30 -2.44 -13.24
CA ALA A 235 10.05 -2.83 -12.60
C ALA A 235 9.75 -4.33 -12.80
N GLN A 236 10.06 -4.89 -13.97
CA GLN A 236 9.90 -6.32 -14.23
C GLN A 236 10.88 -7.15 -13.41
N ASP A 237 12.15 -6.73 -13.33
CA ASP A 237 13.18 -7.39 -12.53
C ASP A 237 12.82 -7.39 -11.03
N GLU A 238 12.28 -6.28 -10.54
CA GLU A 238 11.75 -6.15 -9.18
C GLU A 238 10.36 -6.76 -8.98
N GLN A 239 9.81 -7.48 -9.96
CA GLN A 239 8.51 -8.15 -9.88
C GLN A 239 7.33 -7.22 -9.58
N TRP A 240 7.43 -5.96 -10.00
CA TRP A 240 6.27 -5.08 -10.08
C TRP A 240 5.30 -5.66 -11.10
N ARG A 241 4.00 -5.45 -10.84
CA ARG A 241 2.94 -5.92 -11.72
C ARG A 241 2.33 -4.76 -12.49
N GLN A 242 2.40 -4.82 -13.81
CA GLN A 242 1.63 -3.92 -14.66
C GLN A 242 0.13 -4.27 -14.58
N LEU A 243 -0.70 -3.25 -14.33
CA LEU A 243 -2.17 -3.37 -14.37
C LEU A 243 -2.70 -3.01 -15.76
N ASP A 244 -2.11 -1.97 -16.37
CA ASP A 244 -2.37 -1.48 -17.72
C ASP A 244 -1.20 -0.57 -18.17
N ASP A 245 -1.34 0.08 -19.32
CA ASP A 245 -0.30 0.94 -19.91
C ASP A 245 0.14 2.12 -19.03
N ARG A 246 -0.66 2.51 -18.04
CA ARG A 246 -0.41 3.71 -17.20
C ARG A 246 -0.11 3.38 -15.73
N ARG A 247 -0.38 2.15 -15.27
CA ARG A 247 -0.43 1.82 -13.84
C ARG A 247 0.29 0.52 -13.52
N TRP A 248 1.10 0.58 -12.46
CA TRP A 248 1.95 -0.49 -11.96
C TRP A 248 1.77 -0.65 -10.45
N LEU A 249 1.89 -1.87 -9.93
CA LEU A 249 1.91 -2.15 -8.50
C LEU A 249 3.28 -2.67 -8.09
N CYS A 250 3.85 -2.09 -7.04
CA CYS A 250 5.11 -2.55 -6.48
C CYS A 250 5.03 -3.98 -5.92
N TRP A 251 6.20 -4.60 -5.75
CA TRP A 251 6.35 -5.97 -5.26
C TRP A 251 5.67 -6.22 -3.91
N SER A 252 5.57 -5.21 -3.05
CA SER A 252 4.93 -5.33 -1.72
C SER A 252 3.40 -5.22 -1.80
N CYS A 253 2.89 -4.42 -2.74
CA CYS A 253 1.45 -4.25 -2.93
C CYS A 253 0.85 -5.35 -3.80
N ASN A 254 1.54 -5.79 -4.85
CA ASN A 254 1.05 -6.80 -5.79
C ASN A 254 0.49 -8.07 -5.10
N PRO A 255 1.19 -8.73 -4.15
CA PRO A 255 0.66 -9.91 -3.45
C PRO A 255 -0.65 -9.67 -2.71
N GLN A 256 -0.92 -8.44 -2.25
CA GLN A 256 -2.11 -8.11 -1.46
C GLN A 256 -3.39 -8.08 -2.31
N PHE A 257 -3.26 -8.01 -3.64
CA PHE A 257 -4.39 -7.85 -4.58
C PHE A 257 -4.53 -9.00 -5.58
N ARG A 258 -3.77 -10.10 -5.42
CA ARG A 258 -3.93 -11.28 -6.27
C ARG A 258 -5.33 -11.86 -6.09
N ALA A 259 -6.01 -12.15 -7.19
CA ALA A 259 -7.27 -12.90 -7.15
C ALA A 259 -6.96 -14.26 -6.51
N THR A 260 -7.62 -14.58 -5.39
CA THR A 260 -7.65 -15.95 -4.88
C THR A 260 -8.32 -16.80 -5.95
N ARG A 261 -7.52 -17.66 -6.60
CA ARG A 261 -8.03 -18.70 -7.50
C ARG A 261 -8.82 -19.73 -6.72
#